data_AF-F6H3Z6-F1
#
_entry.id   AF-F6H3Z6-F1
#
_cell.length_a   1.000
_cell.length_b   1.000
_cell.length_c   1.000
_cell.angle_alpha   90.00
_cell.angle_beta   90.00
_cell.angle_gamma   90.00
#
_symmetry.space_group_name_H-M   'P 1'
#
loop_
_entity.id
_entity.type
_entity.pdbx_description
1 polymer ?
#
loop_
_entity_poly.entity_id
_entity_poly.type
_entity_poly.pdbx_seq_one_letter_code
_entity_poly.pdbx_strand_id
1 'polypeptide(L)'
;MIVLLIAKSVGDCINPSIYEIILHLKGLPFLDANPEPWMRNFTAGELADVKPQVVTLRGVEKAARIVDVMRKQHAQWFPSCR
;
A
#
# COMPACT_ATOMS: atom_id res chain seq x y z
N MET A 1 14.79 31.10 -3.63
CA MET A 1 14.32 29.98 -2.77
C MET A 1 13.18 30.39 -1.83
N ILE A 2 13.23 31.55 -1.15
CA ILE A 2 12.20 32.01 -0.20
C ILE A 2 10.78 32.09 -0.82
N VAL A 3 10.66 32.65 -2.04
CA VAL A 3 9.36 32.79 -2.71
C VAL A 3 8.65 31.43 -2.91
N LEU A 4 9.40 30.39 -3.29
CA LEU A 4 8.85 29.04 -3.50
C LEU A 4 8.38 28.41 -2.18
N LEU A 5 9.12 28.64 -1.08
CA LEU A 5 8.74 28.13 0.23
C LEU A 5 7.44 28.78 0.72
N ILE A 6 7.32 30.11 0.61
CA ILE A 6 6.09 30.83 0.98
C ILE A 6 4.92 30.38 0.12
N ALA A 7 5.11 30.30 -1.20
CA ALA A 7 4.06 29.85 -2.12
C ALA A 7 3.59 28.42 -1.82
N LYS A 8 4.52 27.50 -1.54
CA LYS A 8 4.19 26.13 -1.15
C LYS A 8 3.44 26.09 0.17
N SER A 9 3.92 26.77 1.22
CA SER A 9 3.27 26.77 2.52
C SER A 9 1.85 27.33 2.46
N VAL A 10 1.62 28.46 1.79
CA VAL A 10 0.28 29.04 1.64
C VAL A 10 -0.63 28.16 0.79
N GLY A 11 -0.08 27.55 -0.28
CA GLY A 11 -0.82 26.62 -1.14
C GLY A 11 -1.28 25.38 -0.37
N ASP A 12 -0.35 24.71 0.33
CA ASP A 12 -0.62 23.49 1.10
C ASP A 12 -1.62 23.74 2.26
N CYS A 13 -1.70 24.97 2.78
CA CYS A 13 -2.73 25.34 3.78
C CYS A 13 -4.15 25.40 3.22
N ILE A 14 -4.31 25.63 1.91
CA ILE A 14 -5.63 25.80 1.27
C ILE A 14 -6.03 24.51 0.54
N ASN A 15 -5.12 23.91 -0.21
CA ASN A 15 -5.46 22.80 -1.09
C ASN A 15 -4.25 21.87 -1.34
N PRO A 16 -4.47 20.55 -1.53
CA PRO A 16 -3.43 19.65 -2.02
C PRO A 16 -2.93 20.06 -3.40
N SER A 17 -1.76 19.56 -3.78
CA SER A 17 -1.17 19.88 -5.07
C SER A 17 -2.00 19.32 -6.24
N ILE A 18 -1.93 19.97 -7.41
CA ILE A 18 -2.68 19.51 -8.60
C ILE A 18 -2.34 18.05 -8.95
N TYR A 19 -1.09 17.64 -8.73
CA TYR A 19 -0.65 16.27 -8.99
C TYR A 19 -1.25 15.26 -8.01
N GLU A 20 -1.32 15.60 -6.72
CA GLU A 20 -2.02 14.78 -5.73
C GLU A 20 -3.50 14.61 -6.10
N ILE A 21 -4.17 15.70 -6.50
CA ILE A 21 -5.58 15.64 -6.91
C ILE A 21 -5.76 14.69 -8.10
N ILE A 22 -4.92 14.81 -9.14
CA ILE A 22 -5.00 13.92 -10.31
C ILE A 22 -4.72 12.48 -9.91
N LEU A 23 -3.77 12.25 -9.00
CA LEU A 23 -3.41 10.93 -8.53
C LEU A 23 -4.59 10.29 -7.77
N HIS A 24 -5.22 11.06 -6.88
CA HIS A 24 -6.44 10.65 -6.18
C HIS A 24 -7.59 10.37 -7.14
N LEU A 25 -7.80 11.24 -8.15
CA LEU A 25 -8.84 11.04 -9.16
C LEU A 25 -8.59 9.79 -10.03
N LYS A 26 -7.33 9.43 -10.26
CA LYS A 26 -6.96 8.19 -10.96
C LYS A 26 -7.01 6.94 -10.07
N GLY A 27 -7.11 7.09 -8.75
CA GLY A 27 -7.11 5.97 -7.80
C GLY A 27 -5.80 5.18 -7.80
N LEU A 28 -4.67 5.80 -8.14
CA LEU A 28 -3.37 5.12 -8.14
C LEU A 28 -2.86 4.96 -6.69
N PRO A 29 -2.31 3.80 -6.31
CA PRO A 29 -1.69 3.64 -5.01
C PRO A 29 -0.37 4.40 -4.98
N PHE A 30 -0.33 5.54 -4.30
CA PHE A 30 0.86 6.34 -4.07
C PHE A 30 1.22 6.36 -2.59
N LEU A 31 2.52 6.30 -2.30
CA LEU A 31 3.04 6.29 -0.95
C LEU A 31 3.87 7.57 -0.76
N ASP A 32 3.41 8.43 0.13
CA ASP A 32 4.09 9.68 0.46
C ASP A 32 5.44 9.44 1.15
N ALA A 33 6.32 10.43 1.06
CA ALA A 33 7.68 10.36 1.60
C ALA A 33 7.71 10.24 3.14
N ASN A 34 6.68 10.72 3.82
CA ASN A 34 6.57 10.65 5.27
C ASN A 34 5.17 10.19 5.65
N PRO A 35 5.01 9.25 6.59
CA PRO A 35 3.70 8.82 7.05
C PRO A 35 2.97 9.97 7.75
N GLU A 36 1.64 9.95 7.66
CA GLU A 36 0.79 10.89 8.37
C GLU A 36 1.06 10.87 9.89
N PRO A 37 1.02 12.01 10.59
CA PRO A 37 1.37 12.09 12.02
C PRO A 37 0.55 11.14 12.91
N TRP A 38 -0.69 10.85 12.53
CA TRP A 38 -1.59 9.94 13.26
C TRP A 38 -1.22 8.45 13.06
N MET A 39 -0.48 8.10 11.99
CA MET A 39 -0.06 6.72 11.71
C MET A 39 1.02 6.20 12.67
N ARG A 40 1.60 7.06 13.50
CA ARG A 40 2.68 6.71 14.45
C ARG A 40 2.27 5.70 15.52
N ASN A 41 0.98 5.60 15.80
CA ASN A 41 0.44 4.71 16.83
C ASN A 41 0.01 3.34 16.28
N PHE A 42 0.06 3.14 14.96
CA PHE A 42 -0.38 1.90 14.34
C PHE A 42 0.74 0.87 14.33
N THR A 43 0.39 -0.37 14.66
CA THR A 43 1.32 -1.50 14.60
C THR A 43 1.15 -2.27 13.29
N ALA A 44 2.24 -2.84 12.78
CA ALA A 44 2.20 -3.67 11.56
C ALA A 44 1.21 -4.85 11.66
N GLY A 45 0.98 -5.38 12.86
CA GLY A 45 -0.01 -6.43 13.12
C GLY A 45 -1.44 -5.98 12.83
N GLU A 46 -1.83 -4.78 13.31
CA GLU A 46 -3.17 -4.23 13.08
C GLU A 46 -3.45 -4.03 11.59
N LEU A 47 -2.43 -3.63 10.82
CA LEU A 47 -2.55 -3.48 9.37
C LEU A 47 -2.56 -4.82 8.62
N ALA A 48 -1.88 -5.85 9.17
CA ALA A 48 -1.87 -7.19 8.62
C ALA A 48 -3.23 -7.88 8.79
N ASP A 49 -3.92 -7.66 9.92
CA ASP A 49 -5.22 -8.24 10.22
C ASP A 49 -6.35 -7.75 9.31
N VAL A 50 -6.23 -6.53 8.77
CA VAL A 50 -7.18 -5.99 7.79
C VAL A 50 -7.06 -6.71 6.44
N LYS A 51 -5.91 -7.30 6.13
CA LYS A 51 -5.69 -8.00 4.84
C LYS A 51 -6.31 -9.40 4.87
N PRO A 52 -6.81 -9.88 3.70
CA PRO A 52 -7.31 -11.24 3.60
C PRO A 52 -6.23 -12.26 3.98
N GLN A 53 -6.66 -13.39 4.54
CA GLN A 53 -5.77 -14.42 5.06
C GLN A 53 -4.67 -14.79 4.06
N VAL A 54 -3.42 -14.80 4.54
CA VAL A 54 -2.24 -15.14 3.75
C VAL A 54 -2.28 -16.63 3.41
N VAL A 55 -2.30 -16.96 2.11
CA VAL A 55 -2.15 -18.34 1.64
C VAL A 55 -0.66 -18.62 1.49
N THR A 56 -0.21 -19.69 2.12
CA THR A 56 1.19 -20.16 2.06
C THR A 56 1.29 -21.41 1.19
N LEU A 57 2.43 -21.57 0.52
CA LEU A 57 2.76 -22.79 -0.23
C LEU A 57 3.94 -23.48 0.46
N ARG A 58 3.97 -24.82 0.49
CA ARG A 58 5.12 -25.55 1.04
C ARG A 58 6.24 -25.69 0.01
N GLY A 59 7.46 -25.95 0.50
CA GLY A 59 8.60 -26.25 -0.39
C GLY A 59 8.38 -27.48 -1.28
N VAL A 60 7.61 -28.46 -0.79
CA VAL A 60 7.08 -29.58 -1.58
C VAL A 60 5.56 -29.53 -1.51
N GLU A 61 4.93 -29.13 -2.61
CA GLU A 61 3.48 -28.94 -2.70
C GLU A 61 2.91 -29.68 -3.92
N LYS A 62 1.68 -30.16 -3.82
CA LYS A 62 1.01 -30.81 -4.96
C LYS A 62 0.77 -29.78 -6.07
N ALA A 63 1.14 -30.12 -7.30
CA ALA A 63 0.92 -29.25 -8.47
C ALA A 63 -0.54 -28.80 -8.62
N ALA A 64 -1.50 -29.71 -8.37
CA ALA A 64 -2.93 -29.39 -8.39
C ALA A 64 -3.30 -28.24 -7.42
N ARG A 65 -2.73 -28.25 -6.20
CA ARG A 65 -2.99 -27.22 -5.20
C ARG A 65 -2.41 -25.87 -5.62
N ILE A 66 -1.24 -25.84 -6.26
CA ILE A 66 -0.63 -24.60 -6.77
C ILE A 66 -1.57 -23.95 -7.81
N VAL A 67 -2.06 -24.74 -8.76
CA VAL A 67 -2.98 -24.26 -9.80
C VAL A 67 -4.31 -23.79 -9.21
N ASP A 68 -4.85 -24.52 -8.22
CA ASP A 68 -6.10 -24.13 -7.54
C ASP A 68 -5.95 -22.81 -6.76
N VAL A 69 -4.82 -22.61 -6.07
CA VAL A 69 -4.53 -21.37 -5.35
C VAL A 69 -4.37 -20.20 -6.32
N MET A 70 -3.61 -20.39 -7.41
CA MET A 70 -3.45 -19.36 -8.45
C MET A 70 -4.75 -18.96 -9.12
N ARG A 71 -5.71 -19.88 -9.27
CA ARG A 71 -7.04 -19.56 -9.80
C ARG A 71 -7.94 -18.80 -8.82
N LYS A 72 -7.81 -19.10 -7.52
CA LYS A 72 -8.68 -18.52 -6.48
C LYS A 72 -8.18 -17.17 -5.97
N GLN A 73 -6.87 -16.93 -6.01
CA GLN A 73 -6.27 -15.74 -5.42
C GLN A 73 -5.39 -15.01 -6.44
N HIS A 74 -5.69 -13.72 -6.65
CA HIS A 74 -4.92 -12.83 -7.51
C HIS A 74 -3.69 -12.26 -6.79
N ALA A 75 -2.96 -13.09 -6.05
CA ALA A 75 -1.69 -12.70 -5.46
C ALA A 75 -0.54 -13.08 -6.40
N GLN A 76 0.43 -12.18 -6.57
CA GLN A 76 1.62 -12.45 -7.37
C GLN A 76 2.67 -13.29 -6.63
N TRP A 77 2.64 -13.26 -5.30
CA TRP A 77 3.66 -13.86 -4.45
C TRP A 77 3.00 -14.64 -3.31
N PHE A 78 3.53 -15.82 -3.03
CA PHE A 78 3.09 -16.69 -1.93
C PHE A 78 4.28 -17.01 -1.03
N PRO A 79 4.20 -16.71 0.28
CA PRO A 79 5.25 -17.07 1.22
C PRO A 79 5.36 -18.59 1.37
N SER A 80 6.58 -19.08 1.57
CA SER A 80 6.83 -20.49 1.82
C SER A 80 6.68 -20.84 3.30
N CYS A 81 5.87 -21.85 3.61
CA CYS A 81 5.85 -22.46 4.94
C CYS A 81 6.72 -23.72 4.94
N ARG A 82 7.59 -23.84 5.95
CA ARG A 82 8.41 -25.04 6.17
C ARG A 82 7.53 -26.24 6.56
#